data_AF-A0A6B0V8A8-F1
#
_entry.id   AF-A0A6B0V8A8-F1
#
_cell.length_a   1.000
_cell.length_b   1.000
_cell.length_c   1.000
_cell.angle_alpha   90.00
_cell.angle_beta   90.00
_cell.angle_gamma   90.00
#
_symmetry.space_group_name_H-M   'P 1'
#
loop_
_entity.id
_entity.type
_entity.pdbx_description
1 polymer ?
#
loop_
_entity_poly.entity_id
_entity_poly.type
_entity_poly.pdbx_seq_one_letter_code
_entity_poly.pdbx_strand_id
1 'polypeptide(L)'
;SWNPLSENMYMDLVVDPCDGGPNPKVQQLLPQCPTRWAVRVKSMLRFRENYERVLKTQEEILNTPGAVADGREAALMGFAKRMKKFETMFFLTAAIEIFGPCEQLARALQSQQYSAAGVKKAAEMLMRTLSDLHSQESFDQLLCEARRYSEEINIELSDPLQRVRKPPRRLEAVDNPTPPIQLHLDQKLRQGIYAVVDRLINEVQRWFTQDSFDMPLRLEQILVVSVKEKAQSSERLKERIRIHASDFSLDQLREQLLMLPTITSGLELGNVPSIGERIGRESSTVGDLMNQVVRLVVLVLTAPTSAATLERYLAASGG
;
A
#
# COMPACT_ATOMS: atom_id res chain seq x y z
N SER A 1 -30.41 -18.75 31.96
CA SER A 1 -31.56 -18.30 31.15
C SER A 1 -31.05 -17.31 30.13
N TRP A 2 -30.63 -17.82 28.97
CA TRP A 2 -30.19 -17.02 27.83
C TRP A 2 -31.41 -16.62 27.01
N ASN A 3 -31.53 -15.35 26.67
CA ASN A 3 -32.70 -14.76 26.01
C ASN A 3 -32.61 -15.04 24.49
N PRO A 4 -33.54 -15.77 23.86
CA PRO A 4 -33.41 -16.23 22.47
C PRO A 4 -33.93 -15.22 21.43
N LEU A 5 -34.11 -13.94 21.81
CA LEU A 5 -34.74 -12.93 20.94
C LEU A 5 -33.76 -12.07 20.13
N SER A 6 -32.45 -12.17 20.34
CA SER A 6 -31.45 -11.41 19.57
C SER A 6 -30.92 -12.13 18.33
N GLU A 7 -31.26 -13.40 18.13
CA GLU A 7 -30.72 -14.24 17.05
C GLU A 7 -31.56 -14.17 15.76
N ASN A 8 -32.82 -13.73 15.85
CA ASN A 8 -33.74 -13.69 14.70
C ASN A 8 -33.78 -12.36 13.93
N MET A 9 -33.25 -11.26 14.47
CA MET A 9 -33.41 -9.95 13.81
C MET A 9 -32.49 -9.76 12.60
N TYR A 10 -31.47 -10.61 12.45
CA TYR A 10 -30.50 -10.54 11.35
C TYR A 10 -30.72 -11.62 10.27
N MET A 11 -31.59 -12.60 10.51
CA MET A 11 -31.86 -13.66 9.52
C MET A 11 -32.79 -13.17 8.40
N ASP A 12 -33.70 -12.23 8.69
CA ASP A 12 -34.62 -11.67 7.69
C ASP A 12 -34.06 -10.47 6.91
N LEU A 13 -32.88 -9.95 7.31
CA LEU A 13 -32.15 -8.88 6.60
C LEU A 13 -31.13 -9.42 5.58
N VAL A 14 -30.83 -10.72 5.64
CA VAL A 14 -30.04 -11.39 4.61
C VAL A 14 -31.02 -11.83 3.54
N VAL A 15 -31.22 -10.97 2.55
CA VAL A 15 -31.84 -11.35 1.28
C VAL A 15 -31.16 -12.64 0.81
N ASP A 16 -31.96 -13.62 0.38
CA ASP A 16 -31.47 -14.87 -0.20
C ASP A 16 -30.33 -14.58 -1.20
N PRO A 17 -29.20 -15.30 -1.16
CA PRO A 17 -28.21 -15.21 -2.21
C PRO A 17 -28.80 -15.82 -3.49
N CYS A 18 -29.39 -14.99 -4.33
CA CYS A 18 -29.85 -15.36 -5.68
C CYS A 18 -28.88 -14.69 -6.68
N ASP A 19 -27.94 -15.39 -7.31
CA ASP A 19 -28.19 -16.54 -8.19
C ASP A 19 -27.93 -17.92 -7.58
N GLY A 20 -29.04 -18.63 -7.32
CA GLY A 20 -29.06 -20.08 -7.18
C GLY A 20 -29.04 -20.77 -8.56
N GLY A 21 -27.90 -20.72 -9.24
CA GLY A 21 -27.37 -21.99 -9.77
C GLY A 21 -26.95 -22.86 -8.58
N PRO A 22 -26.82 -24.19 -8.72
CA PRO A 22 -26.50 -25.05 -7.58
C PRO A 22 -25.13 -24.62 -7.00
N ASN A 23 -25.14 -24.15 -5.75
CA ASN A 23 -24.04 -23.51 -5.00
C ASN A 23 -23.59 -22.11 -5.47
N PRO A 24 -24.23 -21.02 -5.01
CA PRO A 24 -23.51 -19.77 -4.88
C PRO A 24 -22.44 -19.98 -3.80
N LYS A 25 -21.17 -20.12 -4.19
CA LYS A 25 -20.06 -20.13 -3.23
C LYS A 25 -20.17 -18.87 -2.39
N VAL A 26 -20.62 -18.99 -1.14
CA VAL A 26 -20.56 -17.92 -0.15
C VAL A 26 -19.14 -17.40 -0.18
N GLN A 27 -18.95 -16.19 -0.69
CA GLN A 27 -17.62 -15.61 -0.77
C GLN A 27 -17.15 -15.41 0.66
N GLN A 28 -16.17 -16.21 1.07
CA GLN A 28 -15.59 -16.11 2.40
C GLN A 28 -15.21 -14.66 2.72
N LEU A 29 -15.42 -14.28 3.99
CA LEU A 29 -14.99 -12.99 4.51
C LEU A 29 -13.53 -12.77 4.14
N LEU A 30 -13.22 -11.58 3.63
CA LEU A 30 -11.84 -11.26 3.28
C LEU A 30 -11.03 -11.23 4.59
N PRO A 31 -9.88 -11.92 4.64
CA PRO A 31 -8.97 -11.75 5.75
C PRO A 31 -8.53 -10.28 5.83
N GLN A 32 -8.23 -9.79 7.03
CA GLN A 32 -7.72 -8.42 7.22
C GLN A 32 -6.37 -8.26 6.50
N CYS A 33 -6.03 -7.04 6.04
CA CYS A 33 -4.72 -6.76 5.44
C CYS A 33 -3.60 -7.25 6.36
N PRO A 34 -2.61 -8.02 5.86
CA PRO A 34 -1.47 -8.43 6.69
C PRO A 34 -0.66 -7.23 7.22
N THR A 35 -0.70 -6.10 6.51
CA THR A 35 -0.15 -4.81 6.93
C THR A 35 -1.26 -3.79 7.16
N ARG A 36 -1.17 -3.09 8.29
CA ARG A 36 -2.14 -2.09 8.74
C ARG A 36 -2.12 -0.78 7.94
N TRP A 37 -1.12 -0.56 7.07
CA TRP A 37 -0.93 0.69 6.33
C TRP A 37 -1.46 0.67 4.88
N ALA A 38 -1.86 -0.48 4.35
CA ALA A 38 -2.43 -0.58 3.00
C ALA A 38 -3.90 -0.99 3.07
N VAL A 39 -4.77 -0.32 2.30
CA VAL A 39 -6.15 -0.75 2.13
C VAL A 39 -6.19 -1.97 1.19
N ARG A 40 -7.00 -2.99 1.51
CA ARG A 40 -7.23 -4.10 0.56
C ARG A 40 -8.03 -3.57 -0.62
N VAL A 41 -7.40 -3.54 -1.79
CA VAL A 41 -8.05 -3.16 -3.04
C VAL A 41 -9.15 -4.16 -3.37
N LYS A 42 -8.98 -5.44 -3.00
CA LYS A 42 -10.04 -6.45 -3.08
C LYS A 42 -11.32 -6.07 -2.34
N SER A 43 -11.22 -5.38 -1.20
CA SER A 43 -12.41 -4.95 -0.46
C SER A 43 -13.11 -3.80 -1.18
N MET A 44 -12.35 -2.84 -1.72
CA MET A 44 -12.90 -1.74 -2.51
C MET A 44 -13.53 -2.23 -3.82
N LEU A 45 -12.90 -3.20 -4.50
CA LEU A 45 -13.44 -3.85 -5.70
C LEU A 45 -14.77 -4.56 -5.39
N ARG A 46 -14.82 -5.40 -4.35
CA ARG A 46 -16.08 -6.05 -3.91
C ARG A 46 -17.15 -5.02 -3.55
N PHE A 47 -16.77 -3.91 -2.92
CA PHE A 47 -17.70 -2.84 -2.60
C PHE A 47 -18.25 -2.17 -3.86
N ARG A 48 -17.40 -1.88 -4.85
CA ARG A 48 -17.80 -1.32 -6.15
C ARG A 48 -18.71 -2.29 -6.92
N GLU A 49 -18.39 -3.58 -6.95
CA GLU A 49 -19.20 -4.63 -7.59
C GLU A 49 -20.58 -4.80 -6.95
N ASN A 50 -20.70 -4.52 -5.66
CA ASN A 50 -21.96 -4.63 -4.91
C ASN A 50 -22.58 -3.27 -4.59
N TYR A 51 -22.13 -2.20 -5.24
CA TYR A 51 -22.47 -0.84 -4.87
C TYR A 51 -23.98 -0.57 -4.95
N GLU A 52 -24.63 -1.05 -6.01
CA GLU A 52 -26.09 -0.97 -6.18
C GLU A 52 -26.85 -1.71 -5.07
N ARG A 53 -26.39 -2.92 -4.72
CA ARG A 53 -27.00 -3.71 -3.63
C ARG A 53 -26.88 -2.97 -2.30
N VAL A 54 -25.70 -2.42 -2.00
CA VAL A 54 -25.48 -1.62 -0.79
C VAL A 54 -26.40 -0.40 -0.75
N LEU A 55 -26.59 0.29 -1.87
CA LEU A 55 -27.53 1.42 -1.95
C LEU A 55 -28.97 0.97 -1.63
N LYS A 56 -29.46 -0.10 -2.27
CA LYS A 56 -30.81 -0.64 -2.04
C LYS A 56 -31.00 -1.05 -0.58
N THR A 57 -30.06 -1.78 -0.01
CA THR A 57 -30.12 -2.18 1.41
C THR A 57 -30.12 -0.96 2.33
N GLN A 58 -29.36 0.10 2.04
CA GLN A 58 -29.42 1.32 2.85
C GLN A 58 -30.78 2.00 2.76
N GLU A 59 -31.40 2.05 1.58
CA GLU A 59 -32.74 2.61 1.39
C GLU A 59 -33.81 1.78 2.11
N GLU A 60 -33.73 0.45 2.03
CA GLU A 60 -34.64 -0.46 2.75
C GLU A 60 -34.54 -0.26 4.27
N ILE A 61 -33.32 -0.18 4.82
CA ILE A 61 -33.11 0.05 6.25
C ILE A 61 -33.67 1.42 6.66
N LEU A 62 -33.48 2.46 5.84
CA LEU A 62 -34.01 3.80 6.11
C LEU A 62 -35.54 3.88 6.02
N ASN A 63 -36.15 3.05 5.17
CA ASN A 63 -37.60 3.00 5.00
C ASN A 63 -38.31 2.08 6.01
N THR A 64 -37.56 1.24 6.73
CA THR A 64 -38.11 0.28 7.70
C THR A 64 -38.17 0.91 9.10
N PRO A 65 -39.37 1.17 9.66
CA PRO A 65 -39.51 1.80 10.97
C PRO A 65 -38.88 0.92 12.07
N GLY A 66 -38.03 1.50 12.89
CA GLY A 66 -37.38 0.80 14.01
C GLY A 66 -36.19 -0.10 13.63
N ALA A 67 -35.78 -0.14 12.36
CA ALA A 67 -34.61 -0.92 11.93
C ALA A 67 -33.26 -0.32 12.40
N VAL A 68 -33.24 0.97 12.73
CA VAL A 68 -32.04 1.69 13.16
C VAL A 68 -32.25 2.25 14.56
N ALA A 69 -31.30 2.01 15.46
CA ALA A 69 -31.31 2.59 16.79
C ALA A 69 -31.24 4.13 16.74
N ASP A 70 -31.97 4.80 17.64
CA ASP A 70 -32.09 6.25 17.71
C ASP A 70 -30.73 6.97 17.58
N GLY A 71 -30.64 7.91 16.65
CA GLY A 71 -29.46 8.74 16.40
C GLY A 71 -28.49 8.24 15.31
N ARG A 72 -28.58 6.98 14.86
CA ARG A 72 -27.76 6.46 13.74
C ARG A 72 -28.41 6.64 12.37
N GLU A 73 -29.71 6.88 12.32
CA GLU A 73 -30.49 7.08 11.09
C GLU A 73 -29.98 8.29 10.29
N ALA A 74 -29.71 9.42 10.95
CA ALA A 74 -29.16 10.61 10.31
C ALA A 74 -27.78 10.35 9.67
N ALA A 75 -26.95 9.50 10.30
CA ALA A 75 -25.66 9.12 9.74
C ALA A 75 -25.82 8.21 8.51
N LEU A 76 -26.71 7.23 8.58
CA LEU A 76 -27.04 6.33 7.46
C LEU A 76 -27.61 7.11 6.27
N MET A 77 -28.53 8.04 6.51
CA MET A 77 -29.08 8.95 5.50
C MET A 77 -27.98 9.82 4.89
N GLY A 78 -27.04 10.30 5.70
CA GLY A 78 -25.86 11.02 5.23
C GLY A 78 -24.96 10.18 4.32
N PHE A 79 -24.74 8.90 4.64
CA PHE A 79 -23.98 7.98 3.79
C PHE A 79 -24.68 7.69 2.48
N ALA A 80 -25.97 7.34 2.51
CA ALA A 80 -26.77 7.09 1.31
C ALA A 80 -26.73 8.31 0.36
N LYS A 81 -26.90 9.52 0.91
CA LYS A 81 -26.79 10.78 0.14
C LYS A 81 -25.42 11.00 -0.47
N ARG A 82 -24.33 10.60 0.20
CA ARG A 82 -22.97 10.68 -0.37
C ARG A 82 -22.75 9.63 -1.45
N MET A 83 -23.23 8.40 -1.25
CA MET A 83 -23.09 7.32 -2.24
C MET A 83 -23.82 7.61 -3.55
N LYS A 84 -24.89 8.42 -3.51
CA LYS A 84 -25.58 8.92 -4.71
C LYS A 84 -24.87 10.07 -5.44
N LYS A 85 -23.68 10.49 -5.00
CA LYS A 85 -22.89 11.51 -5.70
C LYS A 85 -21.87 10.88 -6.63
N PHE A 86 -21.72 11.47 -7.82
CA PHE A 86 -20.66 11.14 -8.76
C PHE A 86 -19.26 11.17 -8.13
N GLU A 87 -18.97 12.19 -7.30
CA GLU A 87 -17.67 12.32 -6.60
C GLU A 87 -17.29 11.05 -5.83
N THR A 88 -18.26 10.38 -5.18
CA THR A 88 -18.00 9.18 -4.38
C THR A 88 -17.61 8.00 -5.26
N MET A 89 -18.30 7.80 -6.38
CA MET A 89 -17.97 6.75 -7.34
C MET A 89 -16.61 7.02 -7.99
N PHE A 90 -16.36 8.28 -8.37
CA PHE A 90 -15.08 8.69 -8.94
C PHE A 90 -13.91 8.43 -7.99
N PHE A 91 -13.98 8.89 -6.75
CA PHE A 91 -12.91 8.67 -5.78
C PHE A 91 -12.78 7.20 -5.35
N LEU A 92 -13.86 6.41 -5.38
CA LEU A 92 -13.77 4.96 -5.17
C LEU A 92 -12.97 4.28 -6.30
N THR A 93 -13.27 4.62 -7.55
CA THR A 93 -12.52 4.12 -8.72
C THR A 93 -11.06 4.57 -8.69
N ALA A 94 -10.80 5.85 -8.42
CA ALA A 94 -9.44 6.36 -8.28
C ALA A 94 -8.69 5.70 -7.12
N ALA A 95 -9.34 5.44 -5.98
CA ALA A 95 -8.72 4.76 -4.86
C ALA A 95 -8.30 3.32 -5.20
N ILE A 96 -9.09 2.60 -6.01
CA ILE A 96 -8.73 1.26 -6.47
C ILE A 96 -7.43 1.30 -7.31
N GLU A 97 -7.35 2.24 -8.26
CA GLU A 97 -6.17 2.41 -9.12
C GLU A 97 -4.93 2.88 -8.35
N ILE A 98 -5.10 3.76 -7.35
CA ILE A 98 -3.98 4.27 -6.52
C ILE A 98 -3.49 3.20 -5.54
N PHE A 99 -4.40 2.54 -4.82
CA PHE A 99 -4.03 1.59 -3.77
C PHE A 99 -3.64 0.21 -4.32
N GLY A 100 -4.01 -0.13 -5.56
CA GLY A 100 -3.64 -1.38 -6.22
C GLY A 100 -2.13 -1.63 -6.22
N PRO A 101 -1.35 -0.73 -6.85
CA PRO A 101 0.11 -0.76 -6.84
C PRO A 101 0.70 -0.68 -5.42
N CYS A 102 0.10 0.12 -4.52
CA CYS A 102 0.54 0.22 -3.12
C CYS A 102 0.43 -1.12 -2.37
N GLU A 103 -0.66 -1.87 -2.59
CA GLU A 103 -0.85 -3.21 -2.01
C GLU A 103 0.19 -4.20 -2.54
N GLN A 104 0.58 -4.10 -3.81
CA GLN A 104 1.64 -4.94 -4.39
C GLN A 104 2.99 -4.68 -3.74
N LEU A 105 3.36 -3.40 -3.55
CA LEU A 105 4.59 -3.05 -2.83
C LEU A 105 4.56 -3.55 -1.38
N ALA A 106 3.42 -3.40 -0.70
CA ALA A 106 3.26 -3.91 0.67
C ALA A 106 3.47 -5.43 0.75
N ARG A 107 2.96 -6.20 -0.22
CA ARG A 107 3.21 -7.65 -0.31
C ARG A 107 4.66 -7.98 -0.61
N ALA A 108 5.33 -7.21 -1.48
CA ALA A 108 6.74 -7.39 -1.77
C ALA A 108 7.60 -7.15 -0.51
N LEU A 109 7.31 -6.11 0.25
CA LEU A 109 7.97 -5.77 1.52
C LEU A 109 7.81 -6.86 2.60
N GLN A 110 6.72 -7.63 2.56
CA GLN A 110 6.46 -8.71 3.50
C GLN A 110 7.07 -10.05 3.09
N SER A 111 7.48 -10.19 1.84
CA SER A 111 7.97 -11.46 1.32
C SER A 111 9.43 -11.68 1.72
N GLN A 112 9.69 -12.84 2.33
CA GLN A 112 11.04 -13.27 2.72
C GLN A 112 11.99 -13.47 1.52
N GLN A 113 11.43 -13.53 0.30
CA GLN A 113 12.20 -13.75 -0.92
C GLN A 113 12.69 -12.44 -1.55
N TYR A 114 12.19 -11.28 -1.11
CA TYR A 114 12.58 -10.00 -1.69
C TYR A 114 13.83 -9.45 -1.04
N SER A 115 14.77 -9.05 -1.88
CA SER A 115 16.00 -8.39 -1.48
C SER A 115 15.75 -6.88 -1.26
N ALA A 116 16.55 -6.21 -0.43
CA ALA A 116 16.48 -4.77 -0.21
C ALA A 116 16.65 -3.97 -1.51
N ALA A 117 17.52 -4.43 -2.41
CA ALA A 117 17.65 -3.84 -3.75
C ALA A 117 16.39 -4.03 -4.60
N GLY A 118 15.78 -5.23 -4.55
CA GLY A 118 14.53 -5.53 -5.23
C GLY A 118 13.38 -4.66 -4.72
N VAL A 119 13.28 -4.48 -3.39
CA VAL A 119 12.29 -3.61 -2.74
C VAL A 119 12.48 -2.16 -3.18
N LYS A 120 13.71 -1.63 -3.19
CA LYS A 120 13.98 -0.26 -3.64
C LYS A 120 13.52 -0.06 -5.09
N LYS A 121 13.85 -1.01 -5.96
CA LYS A 121 13.40 -0.98 -7.36
C LYS A 121 11.88 -1.05 -7.47
N ALA A 122 11.21 -1.87 -6.65
CA ALA A 122 9.76 -1.94 -6.62
C ALA A 122 9.12 -0.60 -6.16
N ALA A 123 9.74 0.09 -5.20
CA ALA A 123 9.31 1.42 -4.77
C ALA A 123 9.51 2.47 -5.88
N GLU A 124 10.63 2.43 -6.60
CA GLU A 124 10.87 3.28 -7.77
C GLU A 124 9.85 3.02 -8.88
N MET A 125 9.48 1.76 -9.12
CA MET A 125 8.41 1.40 -10.05
C MET A 125 7.06 1.94 -9.58
N LEU A 126 6.72 1.81 -8.29
CA LEU A 126 5.49 2.38 -7.73
C LEU A 126 5.43 3.90 -7.95
N MET A 127 6.51 4.63 -7.67
CA MET A 127 6.55 6.08 -7.87
C MET A 127 6.32 6.46 -9.35
N ARG A 128 6.85 5.67 -10.30
CA ARG A 128 6.58 5.87 -11.73
C ARG A 128 5.12 5.63 -12.07
N THR A 129 4.55 4.50 -11.64
CA THR A 129 3.13 4.18 -11.86
C THR A 129 2.21 5.24 -11.27
N LEU A 130 2.51 5.75 -10.08
CA LEU A 130 1.76 6.85 -9.48
C LEU A 130 1.94 8.17 -10.25
N SER A 131 3.14 8.44 -10.77
CA SER A 131 3.41 9.62 -11.59
C SER A 131 2.65 9.57 -12.93
N ASP A 132 2.42 8.39 -13.49
CA ASP A 132 1.64 8.22 -14.71
C ASP A 132 0.17 8.63 -14.51
N LEU A 133 -0.38 8.44 -13.30
CA LEU A 133 -1.72 8.93 -12.91
C LEU A 133 -1.83 10.46 -12.92
N HIS A 134 -0.70 11.16 -12.98
CA HIS A 134 -0.65 12.62 -13.11
C HIS A 134 -0.89 13.09 -14.55
N SER A 135 -0.94 12.16 -15.51
CA SER A 135 -1.21 12.47 -16.92
C SER A 135 -2.67 12.86 -17.16
N GLN A 136 -2.89 13.68 -18.20
CA GLN A 136 -4.23 14.04 -18.66
C GLN A 136 -5.01 12.80 -19.12
N GLU A 137 -4.33 11.89 -19.81
CA GLU A 137 -4.91 10.67 -20.35
C GLU A 137 -5.41 9.74 -19.24
N SER A 138 -4.61 9.52 -18.18
CA SER A 138 -5.03 8.69 -17.05
C SER A 138 -6.21 9.31 -16.29
N PHE A 139 -6.25 10.63 -16.17
CA PHE A 139 -7.41 11.31 -15.59
C PHE A 139 -8.68 11.09 -16.44
N ASP A 140 -8.57 11.23 -17.76
CA ASP A 140 -9.70 11.06 -18.67
C ASP A 140 -10.20 9.60 -18.68
N GLN A 141 -9.30 8.62 -18.59
CA GLN A 141 -9.64 7.20 -18.43
C GLN A 141 -10.41 6.94 -17.12
N LEU A 142 -9.91 7.44 -15.99
CA LEU A 142 -10.59 7.34 -14.69
C LEU A 142 -11.98 7.98 -14.71
N LEU A 143 -12.10 9.14 -15.37
CA LEU A 143 -13.36 9.85 -15.49
C LEU A 143 -14.36 9.06 -16.35
N CYS A 144 -13.92 8.51 -17.47
CA CYS A 144 -14.74 7.66 -18.34
C CYS A 144 -15.21 6.39 -17.61
N GLU A 145 -14.32 5.72 -16.87
CA GLU A 145 -14.69 4.53 -16.10
C GLU A 145 -15.70 4.86 -14.99
N ALA A 146 -15.48 5.96 -14.26
CA ALA A 146 -16.41 6.42 -13.23
C ALA A 146 -17.78 6.81 -13.80
N ARG A 147 -17.83 7.44 -14.98
CA ARG A 147 -19.08 7.76 -15.69
C ARG A 147 -19.83 6.50 -16.08
N ARG A 148 -19.13 5.52 -16.67
CA ARG A 148 -19.74 4.22 -17.03
C ARG A 148 -20.40 3.54 -15.82
N TYR A 149 -19.71 3.43 -14.69
CA TYR A 149 -20.32 2.85 -13.49
C TYR A 149 -21.47 3.69 -12.92
N SER A 150 -21.38 5.02 -13.05
CA SER A 150 -22.44 5.91 -12.58
C SER A 150 -23.71 5.76 -13.43
N GLU A 151 -23.57 5.57 -14.75
CA GLU A 151 -24.66 5.29 -15.67
C GLU A 151 -25.31 3.92 -15.37
N GLU A 152 -24.52 2.89 -15.11
CA GLU A 152 -25.01 1.55 -14.75
C GLU A 152 -25.87 1.56 -13.48
N ILE A 153 -25.54 2.43 -12.52
CA ILE A 153 -26.19 2.48 -11.19
C ILE A 153 -27.19 3.65 -11.11
N ASN A 154 -27.39 4.43 -12.19
CA ASN A 154 -28.23 5.64 -12.22
C ASN A 154 -27.87 6.68 -11.14
N ILE A 155 -26.57 6.89 -10.92
CA ILE A 155 -26.06 7.93 -10.01
C ILE A 155 -26.20 9.29 -10.71
N GLU A 156 -26.83 10.26 -10.05
CA GLU A 156 -27.00 11.60 -10.60
C GLU A 156 -25.65 12.29 -10.84
N LEU A 157 -25.39 12.69 -12.08
CA LEU A 157 -24.36 13.66 -12.42
C LEU A 157 -24.82 15.09 -12.09
N SER A 158 -25.23 15.32 -10.85
CA SER A 158 -25.47 16.67 -10.37
C SER A 158 -24.17 17.22 -9.81
N ASP A 159 -23.64 18.28 -10.41
CA ASP A 159 -22.71 19.18 -9.73
C ASP A 159 -23.53 19.95 -8.70
N PRO A 160 -23.43 19.64 -7.38
CA PRO A 160 -24.23 20.34 -6.41
C PRO A 160 -23.71 21.77 -6.37
N LEU A 161 -24.40 22.69 -7.07
CA LEU A 161 -24.07 24.12 -7.17
C LEU A 161 -23.35 24.57 -5.91
N GLN A 162 -22.03 24.67 -6.03
CA GLN A 162 -21.18 24.77 -4.86
C GLN A 162 -21.59 26.04 -4.12
N ARG A 163 -21.89 25.93 -2.81
CA ARG A 163 -22.26 27.11 -2.03
C ARG A 163 -21.09 28.09 -2.10
N VAL A 164 -21.29 29.13 -2.90
CA VAL A 164 -20.30 30.17 -3.16
C VAL A 164 -19.91 30.80 -1.83
N ARG A 165 -18.69 30.53 -1.37
CA ARG A 165 -18.16 31.14 -0.15
C ARG A 165 -17.76 32.56 -0.50
N LYS A 166 -18.55 33.53 -0.02
CA LYS A 166 -18.16 34.92 -0.10
C LYS A 166 -16.90 35.12 0.75
N PRO A 167 -15.83 35.72 0.20
CA PRO A 167 -14.67 36.08 1.01
C PRO A 167 -15.11 37.01 2.17
N PRO A 168 -14.44 36.94 3.33
CA PRO A 168 -14.73 37.83 4.45
C PRO A 168 -14.59 39.29 4.01
N ARG A 169 -15.60 40.13 4.27
CA ARG A 169 -15.61 41.57 3.90
C ARG A 169 -14.36 42.35 4.32
N ARG A 170 -13.66 41.91 5.37
CA ARG A 170 -12.43 42.56 5.85
C ARG A 170 -11.24 42.41 4.91
N LEU A 171 -11.28 41.46 3.98
CA LEU A 171 -10.19 41.16 3.04
C LEU A 171 -10.42 41.78 1.64
N GLU A 172 -11.61 42.31 1.36
CA GLU A 172 -11.94 42.98 0.09
C GLU A 172 -12.00 44.49 0.32
N ALA A 173 -10.85 45.17 0.25
CA ALA A 173 -10.76 46.63 0.26
C ALA A 173 -10.77 47.20 -1.17
N VAL A 174 -11.71 46.74 -2.01
CA VAL A 174 -11.82 47.15 -3.42
C VAL A 174 -13.30 47.29 -3.79
N ASP A 175 -13.67 48.36 -4.50
CA ASP A 175 -15.05 48.66 -4.91
C ASP A 175 -15.68 47.60 -5.84
N ASN A 176 -14.83 46.83 -6.54
CA ASN A 176 -15.22 45.70 -7.37
C ASN A 176 -14.66 44.39 -6.79
N PRO A 177 -15.45 43.63 -6.03
CA PRO A 177 -15.02 42.32 -5.51
C PRO A 177 -14.86 41.32 -6.65
N THR A 178 -13.77 40.54 -6.60
CA THR A 178 -13.54 39.46 -7.57
C THR A 178 -14.61 38.39 -7.38
N PRO A 179 -15.33 37.97 -8.43
CA PRO A 179 -16.31 36.91 -8.28
C PRO A 179 -15.58 35.62 -7.81
N PRO A 180 -16.12 34.93 -6.80
CA PRO A 180 -15.54 33.69 -6.31
C PRO A 180 -15.44 32.67 -7.45
N ILE A 181 -14.22 32.18 -7.67
CA ILE A 181 -13.93 31.17 -8.71
C ILE A 181 -14.74 29.91 -8.40
N GLN A 182 -15.66 29.57 -9.30
CA GLN A 182 -16.29 28.25 -9.33
C GLN A 182 -15.37 27.35 -10.15
N LEU A 183 -14.70 26.41 -9.48
CA LEU A 183 -13.95 25.37 -10.17
C LEU A 183 -14.95 24.40 -10.80
N HIS A 184 -14.77 24.10 -12.08
CA HIS A 184 -15.53 23.02 -12.73
C HIS A 184 -15.28 21.69 -11.98
N LEU A 185 -16.31 20.83 -11.90
CA LEU A 185 -16.23 19.53 -11.24
C LEU A 185 -14.98 18.73 -11.65
N ASP A 186 -14.68 18.67 -12.95
CA ASP A 186 -13.51 17.96 -13.48
C ASP A 186 -12.19 18.52 -12.94
N GLN A 187 -12.06 19.84 -12.79
CA GLN A 187 -10.86 20.47 -12.21
C GLN A 187 -10.73 20.15 -10.72
N LYS A 188 -11.84 20.12 -9.98
CA LYS A 188 -11.85 19.77 -8.56
C LYS A 188 -11.48 18.31 -8.33
N LEU A 189 -12.05 17.40 -9.13
CA LEU A 189 -11.75 15.97 -9.08
C LEU A 189 -10.26 15.72 -9.40
N ARG A 190 -9.74 16.42 -10.41
CA ARG A 190 -8.33 16.36 -10.79
C ARG A 190 -7.42 16.84 -9.67
N GLN A 191 -7.69 18.01 -9.10
CA GLN A 191 -6.93 18.54 -7.96
C GLN A 191 -6.94 17.54 -6.79
N GLY A 192 -8.07 16.88 -6.53
CA GLY A 192 -8.20 15.85 -5.50
C GLY A 192 -7.28 14.65 -5.74
N ILE A 193 -7.27 14.08 -6.95
CA ILE A 193 -6.40 12.95 -7.29
C ILE A 193 -4.93 13.34 -7.20
N TYR A 194 -4.54 14.45 -7.82
CA TYR A 194 -3.15 14.88 -7.86
C TYR A 194 -2.60 15.14 -6.47
N ALA A 195 -3.37 15.77 -5.59
CA ALA A 195 -2.97 15.97 -4.20
C ALA A 195 -2.74 14.65 -3.44
N VAL A 196 -3.56 13.62 -3.70
CA VAL A 196 -3.38 12.29 -3.08
C VAL A 196 -2.14 11.59 -3.65
N VAL A 197 -1.97 11.60 -4.97
CA VAL A 197 -0.84 11.00 -5.67
C VAL A 197 0.48 11.64 -5.23
N ASP A 198 0.56 12.97 -5.23
CA ASP A 198 1.73 13.73 -4.79
C ASP A 198 2.09 13.39 -3.34
N ARG A 199 1.08 13.32 -2.47
CA ARG A 199 1.30 12.95 -1.07
C ARG A 199 1.90 11.55 -0.97
N LEU A 200 1.36 10.59 -1.70
CA LEU A 200 1.84 9.20 -1.67
C LEU A 200 3.26 9.07 -2.22
N ILE A 201 3.55 9.71 -3.36
CA ILE A 201 4.91 9.73 -3.93
C ILE A 201 5.90 10.29 -2.92
N ASN A 202 5.56 11.42 -2.28
CA ASN A 202 6.43 12.05 -1.28
C ASN A 202 6.66 11.16 -0.05
N GLU A 203 5.63 10.48 0.47
CA GLU A 203 5.79 9.57 1.61
C GLU A 203 6.61 8.33 1.24
N VAL A 204 6.36 7.72 0.07
CA VAL A 204 7.14 6.58 -0.45
C VAL A 204 8.61 6.99 -0.62
N GLN A 205 8.86 8.13 -1.28
CA GLN A 205 10.22 8.65 -1.45
C GLN A 205 10.88 8.88 -0.09
N ARG A 206 10.17 9.50 0.86
CA ARG A 206 10.68 9.74 2.20
C ARG A 206 11.07 8.43 2.89
N TRP A 207 10.28 7.37 2.79
CA TRP A 207 10.54 6.08 3.41
C TRP A 207 11.78 5.38 2.83
N PHE A 208 11.93 5.35 1.51
CA PHE A 208 13.05 4.67 0.86
C PHE A 208 14.33 5.50 0.77
N THR A 209 14.28 6.78 1.12
CA THR A 209 15.46 7.67 1.20
C THR A 209 16.03 7.75 2.63
N GLN A 210 15.41 7.11 3.63
CA GLN A 210 15.91 7.14 5.00
C GLN A 210 17.23 6.38 5.15
N ASP A 211 18.14 6.89 5.99
CA ASP A 211 19.42 6.25 6.33
C ASP A 211 19.26 4.83 6.87
N SER A 212 18.11 4.54 7.50
CA SER A 212 17.76 3.22 8.03
C SER A 212 17.61 2.14 6.94
N PHE A 213 17.15 2.51 5.74
CA PHE A 213 17.00 1.58 4.62
C PHE A 213 18.30 1.45 3.80
N ASP A 214 19.15 2.48 3.82
CA ASP A 214 20.39 2.51 3.06
C ASP A 214 21.44 1.53 3.59
N MET A 215 21.47 1.28 4.91
CA MET A 215 22.37 0.30 5.52
C MET A 215 22.16 -1.15 4.99
N PRO A 216 20.98 -1.77 5.11
CA PRO A 216 20.77 -3.13 4.61
C PRO A 216 20.98 -3.23 3.09
N LEU A 217 20.63 -2.18 2.34
CA LEU A 217 20.90 -2.11 0.90
C LEU A 217 22.40 -2.17 0.59
N ARG A 218 23.24 -1.42 1.33
CA ARG A 218 24.70 -1.45 1.16
C ARG A 218 25.29 -2.82 1.50
N LEU A 219 24.85 -3.44 2.59
CA LEU A 219 25.33 -4.76 3.01
C LEU A 219 24.98 -5.84 1.98
N GLU A 220 23.75 -5.83 1.48
CA GLU A 220 23.32 -6.72 0.38
C GLU A 220 24.16 -6.50 -0.88
N GLN A 221 24.41 -5.24 -1.25
CA GLN A 221 25.25 -4.92 -2.41
C GLN A 221 26.69 -5.43 -2.26
N ILE A 222 27.25 -5.52 -1.05
CA ILE A 222 28.57 -6.15 -0.84
C ILE A 222 28.51 -7.60 -1.29
N LEU A 223 27.56 -8.38 -0.77
CA LEU A 223 27.39 -9.80 -1.09
C LEU A 223 27.15 -10.02 -2.59
N VAL A 224 26.21 -9.27 -3.19
CA VAL A 224 25.84 -9.43 -4.61
C VAL A 224 26.98 -9.02 -5.55
N VAL A 225 27.73 -7.97 -5.23
CA VAL A 225 28.88 -7.53 -6.05
C VAL A 225 30.04 -8.52 -5.94
N SER A 226 30.25 -9.08 -4.76
CA SER A 226 31.31 -10.08 -4.53
C SER A 226 31.06 -11.38 -5.28
N VAL A 227 29.80 -11.84 -5.40
CA VAL A 227 29.45 -13.01 -6.23
C VAL A 227 29.75 -12.77 -7.72
N LYS A 228 29.69 -11.52 -8.21
CA LYS A 228 30.02 -11.14 -9.59
C LYS A 228 31.52 -10.89 -9.83
N GLU A 229 32.39 -11.48 -8.99
CA GLU A 229 33.85 -11.43 -9.10
C GLU A 229 34.49 -10.03 -9.08
N LYS A 230 33.83 -9.03 -8.48
CA LYS A 230 34.44 -7.71 -8.29
C LYS A 230 35.11 -7.61 -6.93
N ALA A 231 36.44 -7.62 -6.93
CA ALA A 231 37.24 -7.39 -5.73
C ALA A 231 36.91 -6.02 -5.10
N GLN A 232 36.53 -6.03 -3.82
CA GLN A 232 36.35 -4.80 -3.04
C GLN A 232 37.58 -4.54 -2.17
N SER A 233 38.05 -3.29 -2.14
CA SER A 233 39.10 -2.86 -1.22
C SER A 233 38.60 -2.87 0.22
N SER A 234 39.48 -3.18 1.18
CA SER A 234 39.19 -3.19 2.62
C SER A 234 38.69 -1.83 3.13
N GLU A 235 39.19 -0.73 2.55
CA GLU A 235 38.71 0.63 2.86
C GLU A 235 37.26 0.86 2.43
N ARG A 236 36.87 0.31 1.26
CA ARG A 236 35.49 0.41 0.76
C ARG A 236 34.53 -0.46 1.56
N LEU A 237 34.99 -1.59 2.08
CA LEU A 237 34.21 -2.44 3.00
C LEU A 237 33.97 -1.71 4.32
N LYS A 238 35.01 -1.07 4.88
CA LYS A 238 34.90 -0.28 6.12
C LYS A 238 33.89 0.86 5.99
N GLU A 239 33.94 1.62 4.89
CA GLU A 239 33.00 2.72 4.62
C GLU A 239 31.55 2.22 4.43
N ARG A 240 31.36 1.02 3.87
CA ARG A 240 30.02 0.47 3.62
C ARG A 240 29.39 -0.17 4.86
N ILE A 241 30.19 -0.81 5.72
CA ILE A 241 29.72 -1.50 6.93
C ILE A 241 29.55 -0.50 8.11
N ARG A 242 30.28 0.62 8.11
CA ARG A 242 30.21 1.71 9.08
C ARG A 242 30.22 1.25 10.54
N ILE A 243 29.05 1.24 11.18
CA ILE A 243 28.84 1.02 12.61
C ILE A 243 29.22 -0.42 13.00
N HIS A 244 29.01 -1.38 12.09
CA HIS A 244 29.32 -2.79 12.33
C HIS A 244 30.77 -3.15 11.96
N ALA A 245 31.60 -2.20 11.53
CA ALA A 245 32.95 -2.52 11.05
C ALA A 245 33.85 -3.11 12.15
N SER A 246 33.54 -2.84 13.42
CA SER A 246 34.22 -3.46 14.58
C SER A 246 33.88 -4.93 14.76
N ASP A 247 32.75 -5.40 14.22
CA ASP A 247 32.25 -6.76 14.43
C ASP A 247 32.85 -7.76 13.43
N PHE A 248 33.57 -7.25 12.40
CA PHE A 248 34.16 -8.02 11.32
C PHE A 248 35.68 -7.86 11.25
N SER A 249 36.37 -8.97 10.99
CA SER A 249 37.77 -8.94 10.55
C SER A 249 37.81 -8.59 9.06
N LEU A 250 38.05 -7.32 8.71
CA LEU A 250 37.91 -6.80 7.34
C LEU A 250 38.82 -7.51 6.32
N ASP A 251 40.04 -7.88 6.69
CA ASP A 251 40.96 -8.59 5.80
C ASP A 251 40.49 -10.02 5.53
N GLN A 252 40.06 -10.72 6.58
CA GLN A 252 39.47 -12.05 6.48
C GLN A 252 38.16 -12.04 5.68
N LEU A 253 37.30 -11.04 5.90
CA LEU A 253 36.07 -10.86 5.13
C LEU A 253 36.37 -10.63 3.65
N ARG A 254 37.39 -9.82 3.32
CA ARG A 254 37.81 -9.59 1.93
C ARG A 254 38.25 -10.89 1.26
N GLU A 255 39.07 -11.69 1.91
CA GLU A 255 39.54 -12.98 1.39
C GLU A 255 38.37 -13.95 1.19
N GLN A 256 37.45 -14.04 2.16
CA GLN A 256 36.25 -14.88 2.04
C GLN A 256 35.31 -14.43 0.92
N LEU A 257 35.15 -13.13 0.71
CA LEU A 257 34.35 -12.58 -0.39
C LEU A 257 34.96 -12.86 -1.77
N LEU A 258 36.28 -13.04 -1.88
CA LEU A 258 36.95 -13.46 -3.13
C LEU A 258 36.73 -14.94 -3.44
N MET A 259 36.58 -15.77 -2.42
CA MET A 259 36.31 -17.20 -2.56
C MET A 259 34.82 -17.51 -2.79
N LEU A 260 33.93 -16.55 -2.48
CA LEU A 260 32.48 -16.70 -2.58
C LEU A 260 31.99 -17.15 -3.98
N PRO A 261 32.48 -16.59 -5.11
CA PRO A 261 32.05 -17.01 -6.45
C PRO A 261 32.28 -18.49 -6.73
N THR A 262 33.39 -19.06 -6.25
CA THR A 262 33.74 -20.47 -6.43
C THR A 262 32.72 -21.39 -5.77
N ILE A 263 32.23 -21.01 -4.58
CA ILE A 263 31.25 -21.77 -3.80
C ILE A 263 29.83 -21.59 -4.36
N THR A 264 29.52 -20.40 -4.88
CA THR A 264 28.21 -20.08 -5.44
C THR A 264 28.08 -20.40 -6.94
N SER A 265 29.08 -21.07 -7.53
CA SER A 265 29.07 -21.43 -8.95
C SER A 265 27.83 -22.28 -9.31
N GLY A 266 27.03 -21.79 -10.27
CA GLY A 266 25.79 -22.43 -10.72
C GLY A 266 24.48 -21.89 -10.11
N LEU A 267 24.51 -20.86 -9.27
CA LEU A 267 23.30 -20.13 -8.85
C LEU A 267 22.95 -19.03 -9.86
N GLU A 268 21.70 -19.02 -10.35
CA GLU A 268 21.14 -17.81 -10.95
C GLU A 268 21.00 -16.76 -9.84
N LEU A 269 21.89 -15.77 -9.91
CA LEU A 269 22.02 -14.66 -8.96
C LEU A 269 20.66 -14.00 -8.64
N GLY A 270 20.38 -13.80 -7.35
CA GLY A 270 19.33 -12.86 -6.96
C GLY A 270 19.25 -12.55 -5.47
N ASN A 271 19.38 -13.56 -4.59
CA ASN A 271 18.84 -13.43 -3.24
C ASN A 271 19.87 -13.80 -2.16
N VAL A 272 20.05 -12.92 -1.17
CA VAL A 272 20.88 -13.18 0.03
C VAL A 272 20.49 -14.48 0.77
N PRO A 273 19.19 -14.83 0.91
CA PRO A 273 18.79 -16.11 1.47
C PRO A 273 19.37 -17.34 0.75
N SER A 274 19.47 -17.32 -0.59
CA SER A 274 19.99 -18.48 -1.33
C SER A 274 21.50 -18.64 -1.19
N ILE A 275 22.23 -17.53 -0.97
CA ILE A 275 23.65 -17.57 -0.60
C ILE A 275 23.81 -18.24 0.77
N GLY A 276 22.99 -17.86 1.76
CA GLY A 276 23.00 -18.46 3.09
C GLY A 276 22.67 -19.95 3.09
N GLU A 277 21.62 -20.36 2.36
CA GLU A 277 21.28 -21.77 2.21
C GLU A 277 22.38 -22.58 1.54
N ARG A 278 23.06 -22.02 0.54
CA ARG A 278 24.12 -22.75 -0.16
C ARG A 278 25.32 -22.97 0.75
N ILE A 279 25.76 -21.95 1.48
CA ILE A 279 26.85 -22.08 2.46
C ILE A 279 26.48 -23.10 3.54
N GLY A 280 25.21 -23.13 3.98
CA GLY A 280 24.71 -24.10 4.96
C GLY A 280 24.55 -25.54 4.45
N ARG A 281 24.48 -25.75 3.12
CA ARG A 281 24.45 -27.09 2.50
C ARG A 281 25.84 -27.69 2.28
N GLU A 282 26.88 -26.85 2.25
CA GLU A 282 28.27 -27.31 2.20
C GLU A 282 28.71 -27.87 3.56
N SER A 283 29.85 -28.57 3.61
CA SER A 283 30.38 -29.16 4.85
C SER A 283 30.61 -28.11 5.96
N SER A 284 30.56 -28.51 7.24
CA SER A 284 30.80 -27.62 8.39
C SER A 284 32.12 -26.86 8.29
N THR A 285 33.14 -27.47 7.68
CA THR A 285 34.46 -26.88 7.41
C THR A 285 34.40 -25.66 6.48
N VAL A 286 33.49 -25.66 5.50
CA VAL A 286 33.28 -24.51 4.58
C VAL A 286 32.53 -23.39 5.31
N GLY A 287 31.61 -23.74 6.22
CA GLY A 287 30.95 -22.78 7.10
C GLY A 287 31.94 -22.06 8.02
N ASP A 288 32.88 -22.79 8.63
CA ASP A 288 33.95 -22.22 9.46
C ASP A 288 34.93 -21.36 8.65
N LEU A 289 35.26 -21.80 7.43
CA LEU A 289 36.11 -21.05 6.50
C LEU A 289 35.47 -19.72 6.06
N MET A 290 34.13 -19.68 5.98
CA MET A 290 33.33 -18.52 5.52
C MET A 290 32.65 -17.77 6.67
N ASN A 291 33.18 -17.88 7.89
CA ASN A 291 32.53 -17.36 9.10
C ASN A 291 32.17 -15.87 9.04
N GLN A 292 32.97 -15.00 8.40
CA GLN A 292 32.66 -13.57 8.26
C GLN A 292 31.55 -13.34 7.24
N VAL A 293 31.52 -14.11 6.15
CA VAL A 293 30.43 -14.06 5.16
C VAL A 293 29.13 -14.57 5.77
N VAL A 294 29.16 -15.65 6.56
CA VAL A 294 28.00 -16.15 7.31
C VAL A 294 27.49 -15.09 8.27
N ARG A 295 28.37 -14.43 9.03
CA ARG A 295 28.00 -13.30 9.90
C ARG A 295 27.37 -12.14 9.12
N LEU A 296 27.88 -11.84 7.93
CA LEU A 296 27.33 -10.78 7.06
C LEU A 296 25.95 -11.17 6.51
N VAL A 297 25.75 -12.42 6.11
CA VAL A 297 24.43 -12.94 5.68
C VAL A 297 23.44 -12.89 6.84
N VAL A 298 23.85 -13.34 8.04
CA VAL A 298 23.02 -13.24 9.25
C VAL A 298 22.71 -11.78 9.54
N LEU A 299 23.68 -10.87 9.48
CA LEU A 299 23.45 -9.44 9.69
C LEU A 299 22.46 -8.87 8.67
N VAL A 300 22.51 -9.26 7.39
CA VAL A 300 21.53 -8.79 6.38
C VAL A 300 20.13 -9.36 6.63
N LEU A 301 20.03 -10.63 7.04
CA LEU A 301 18.74 -11.31 7.30
C LEU A 301 18.13 -10.95 8.67
N THR A 302 18.94 -10.50 9.62
CA THR A 302 18.52 -10.08 10.96
C THR A 302 18.41 -8.57 11.10
N ALA A 303 19.14 -7.80 10.29
CA ALA A 303 18.88 -6.38 10.12
C ALA A 303 17.43 -6.26 9.64
N PRO A 304 16.60 -5.49 10.35
CA PRO A 304 15.22 -5.31 9.95
C PRO A 304 15.21 -4.49 8.64
N THR A 305 15.29 -5.16 7.49
CA THR A 305 14.77 -4.64 6.21
C THR A 305 13.27 -4.33 6.35
N SER A 306 12.63 -4.95 7.34
CA SER A 306 11.36 -4.51 7.86
C SER A 306 11.51 -3.24 8.72
N ALA A 307 11.33 -2.09 8.07
CA ALA A 307 10.80 -0.90 8.74
C ALA A 307 9.51 -1.20 9.55
N ALA A 308 8.88 -2.38 9.37
CA ALA A 308 7.82 -2.89 10.25
C ALA A 308 8.24 -3.06 11.73
N THR A 309 9.54 -3.10 12.07
CA THR A 309 9.96 -3.14 13.48
C THR A 309 9.95 -1.75 14.12
N LEU A 310 10.10 -0.67 13.35
CA LEU A 310 9.90 0.69 13.85
C LEU A 310 8.41 0.94 14.19
N GLU A 311 7.49 0.22 13.55
CA GLU A 311 6.05 0.32 13.80
C GLU A 311 5.56 -0.44 15.05
N ARG A 312 6.32 -1.43 15.56
CA ARG A 312 6.05 -1.97 16.91
C ARG A 312 6.28 -0.91 17.99
N TYR A 313 7.21 0.03 17.77
CA TYR A 313 7.46 1.13 18.70
C TYR A 313 6.48 2.30 18.55
N LEU A 314 5.95 2.57 17.35
CA LEU A 314 4.93 3.61 17.15
C LEU A 314 3.52 3.17 17.60
N ALA A 315 3.18 1.88 17.47
CA ALA A 315 1.94 1.36 18.04
C ALA A 315 1.93 1.31 19.59
N ALA A 316 3.11 1.28 20.21
CA ALA A 316 3.27 1.27 21.67
C ALA A 316 3.43 2.67 22.29
N SER A 317 3.65 3.73 21.49
CA SER A 317 3.82 5.12 21.96
C SER A 317 2.60 6.02 21.69
N GLY A 318 1.50 5.43 21.21
CA GLY A 318 0.21 6.11 20.99
C GLY A 318 -0.90 5.65 21.95
N GLY A 319 -0.55 5.29 23.19
CA GLY A 319 -1.49 4.94 24.27
C GLY A 319 -1.10 5.64 25.56
#